data_AF-A0A1F7W967-F1
#
_entry.id   AF-A0A1F7W967-F1
#
_cell.length_a   1.000
_cell.length_b   1.000
_cell.length_c   1.000
_cell.angle_alpha   90.00
_cell.angle_beta   90.00
_cell.angle_gamma   90.00
#
_symmetry.space_group_name_H-M   'P 1'
#
loop_
_entity.id
_entity.type
_entity.pdbx_description
1 polymer ?
#
loop_
_entity_poly.entity_id
_entity_poly.type
_entity_poly.pdbx_seq_one_letter_code
_entity_poly.pdbx_strand_id
1 'polypeptide(L)'
;MHSHDNPPKNKVRDAWMDFLPASFEIDRAPVGLYLPGAENLELDHYARKGIAPRQLIGCERDVAILPEVVRNARGIRVIAGAPAAAAPILMRERIAPIRFANLDFEGGYETHVRDILAALRLTAPCCDDSSDLAVTSYAARGHSLRDGSLHASKFRSTLDDHEMVYTQLRMMERRYEIAATMLANPYARPYSHLRRELGFMWWMVMGLGLMDIGRHGYGAFDTKFLSARISPGIDAIELRLNGNGHGEGLRLVREPMLAMAMEERTTILWPTAFRHILYYSPSGQPMQAWFLKYWRIEGGRYSLRDLCRQVWDLAVRTPLTFISADGMDVTINN
;
A
#
# COMPACT_ATOMS: atom_id res chain seq x y z
N MET A 1 -8.90 3.97 31.43
CA MET A 1 -9.10 3.15 30.22
C MET A 1 -9.39 4.10 29.09
N HIS A 2 -8.52 4.18 28.09
CA HIS A 2 -8.82 4.97 26.88
C HIS A 2 -9.99 4.32 26.14
N SER A 3 -10.76 5.11 25.40
CA SER A 3 -11.99 4.67 24.74
C SER A 3 -11.77 3.57 23.68
N HIS A 4 -10.50 3.30 23.33
CA HIS A 4 -10.09 2.42 22.24
C HIS A 4 -8.91 1.49 22.61
N ASP A 5 -9.00 0.75 23.71
CA ASP A 5 -8.13 -0.42 23.90
C ASP A 5 -8.57 -1.52 22.92
N ASN A 6 -8.09 -1.43 21.67
CA ASN A 6 -8.27 -2.45 20.64
C ASN A 6 -6.93 -3.17 20.47
N PRO A 7 -6.73 -4.32 21.15
CA PRO A 7 -5.47 -5.07 21.08
C PRO A 7 -4.99 -5.33 19.65
N PRO A 8 -5.85 -5.78 18.70
CA PRO A 8 -5.46 -5.89 17.29
C PRO A 8 -4.90 -4.59 16.69
N LYS A 9 -5.55 -3.45 16.92
CA LYS A 9 -5.09 -2.17 16.34
C LYS A 9 -3.78 -1.71 16.97
N ASN A 10 -3.61 -1.94 18.26
CA ASN A 10 -2.37 -1.65 18.98
C ASN A 10 -1.21 -2.49 18.42
N LYS A 11 -1.43 -3.78 18.16
CA LYS A 11 -0.44 -4.66 17.51
C LYS A 11 -0.07 -4.22 16.10
N VAL A 12 -1.03 -3.76 15.29
CA VAL A 12 -0.74 -3.19 13.96
C VAL A 12 0.12 -1.93 14.08
N ARG A 13 -0.16 -1.07 15.07
CA ARG A 13 0.64 0.12 15.35
C ARG A 13 2.06 -0.26 15.76
N ASP A 14 2.22 -1.20 16.68
CA ASP A 14 3.53 -1.71 17.11
C ASP A 14 4.30 -2.30 15.93
N ALA A 15 3.63 -3.12 15.12
CA ALA A 15 4.23 -3.73 13.94
C ALA A 15 4.68 -2.68 12.89
N TRP A 16 3.96 -1.55 12.77
CA TRP A 16 4.40 -0.43 11.94
C TRP A 16 5.66 0.23 12.51
N MET A 17 5.68 0.49 13.82
CA MET A 17 6.85 1.08 14.49
C MET A 17 8.08 0.19 14.38
N ASP A 18 7.92 -1.13 14.47
CA ASP A 18 9.00 -2.10 14.27
C ASP A 18 9.48 -2.18 12.82
N PHE A 19 8.62 -1.86 11.86
CA PHE A 19 8.98 -1.84 10.44
C PHE A 19 9.84 -0.63 10.07
N LEU A 20 9.59 0.51 10.72
CA LEU A 20 10.38 1.73 10.60
C LEU A 20 11.80 1.54 11.17
N PRO A 21 12.80 2.33 10.68
CA PRO A 21 14.14 2.38 11.28
C PRO A 21 14.11 2.54 12.81
N ALA A 22 15.14 2.02 13.51
CA ALA A 22 15.22 2.10 14.97
C ALA A 22 15.20 3.55 15.48
N SER A 23 15.90 4.43 14.77
CA SER A 23 15.90 5.87 14.98
C SER A 23 16.01 6.58 13.64
N PHE A 24 15.44 7.77 13.55
CA PHE A 24 15.70 8.68 12.43
C PHE A 24 16.81 9.66 12.83
N GLU A 25 17.84 9.81 12.00
CA GLU A 25 18.94 10.74 12.28
C GLU A 25 18.41 12.18 12.37
N ILE A 26 18.79 12.88 13.44
CA ILE A 26 18.21 14.17 13.87
C ILE A 26 18.52 15.31 12.89
N ASP A 27 19.67 15.23 12.20
CA ASP A 27 20.23 16.33 11.41
C ASP A 27 19.60 16.48 10.01
N ARG A 28 18.73 15.56 9.61
CA ARG A 28 17.97 15.59 8.35
C ARG A 28 16.47 15.51 8.63
N ALA A 29 15.96 16.45 9.42
CA ALA A 29 14.62 16.47 10.01
C ALA A 29 13.55 15.75 9.14
N PRO A 30 13.29 14.45 9.37
CA PRO A 30 12.39 13.73 8.50
C PRO A 30 10.98 14.13 8.85
N VAL A 31 10.27 14.62 7.83
CA VAL A 31 8.85 14.91 7.95
C VAL A 31 8.10 13.59 7.77
N GLY A 32 7.22 13.22 8.69
CA GLY A 32 6.33 12.06 8.58
C GLY A 32 4.92 12.49 8.24
N LEU A 33 4.22 11.76 7.37
CA LEU A 33 2.80 11.97 7.09
C LEU A 33 1.97 10.87 7.74
N TYR A 34 0.89 11.20 8.44
CA TYR A 34 -0.05 10.20 8.90
C TYR A 34 -1.48 10.73 9.03
N LEU A 35 -2.43 9.83 9.27
CA LEU A 35 -3.83 10.17 9.55
C LEU A 35 -4.07 10.17 11.08
N PRO A 36 -3.98 11.32 11.76
CA PRO A 36 -4.18 11.42 13.20
C PRO A 36 -5.63 11.14 13.59
N GLY A 37 -5.84 10.23 14.54
CA GLY A 37 -7.11 10.16 15.26
C GLY A 37 -7.23 11.25 16.33
N ALA A 38 -8.43 11.45 16.86
CA ALA A 38 -8.70 12.43 17.91
C ALA A 38 -7.77 12.31 19.14
N GLU A 39 -7.40 11.08 19.52
CA GLU A 39 -6.55 10.80 20.69
C GLU A 39 -5.04 10.80 20.38
N ASN A 40 -4.62 10.79 19.10
CA ASN A 40 -3.21 10.79 18.67
C ASN A 40 -2.30 9.75 19.38
N LEU A 41 -2.72 8.48 19.37
CA LEU A 41 -2.07 7.39 20.11
C LEU A 41 -0.67 7.02 19.59
N GLU A 42 -0.31 7.43 18.38
CA GLU A 42 0.96 7.14 17.73
C GLU A 42 2.12 8.04 18.21
N LEU A 43 1.82 9.16 18.90
CA LEU A 43 2.82 10.17 19.25
C LEU A 43 3.96 9.64 20.12
N ASP A 44 3.63 8.90 21.18
CA ASP A 44 4.66 8.34 22.08
C ASP A 44 5.55 7.33 21.36
N HIS A 45 5.00 6.64 20.35
CA HIS A 45 5.75 5.72 19.52
C HIS A 45 6.72 6.45 18.60
N TYR A 46 6.28 7.53 17.94
CA TYR A 46 7.16 8.37 17.12
C TYR A 46 8.25 9.06 17.96
N ALA A 47 7.94 9.48 19.19
CA ALA A 47 8.93 10.05 20.10
C ALA A 47 10.06 9.05 20.42
N ARG A 48 9.75 7.76 20.62
CA ARG A 48 10.75 6.69 20.80
C ARG A 48 11.65 6.50 19.58
N LYS A 49 11.19 6.90 18.39
CA LYS A 49 11.97 6.90 17.14
C LYS A 49 12.78 8.18 16.92
N GLY A 50 12.77 9.12 17.87
CA GLY A 50 13.44 10.40 17.78
C GLY A 50 12.69 11.45 16.94
N ILE A 51 11.41 11.22 16.63
CA ILE A 51 10.61 12.14 15.82
C ILE A 51 9.79 13.03 16.74
N ALA A 52 10.03 14.34 16.68
CA ALA A 52 9.24 15.32 17.42
C ALA A 52 7.90 15.60 16.70
N PRO A 53 6.83 16.00 17.44
CA PRO A 53 5.53 16.35 16.83
C PRO A 53 5.61 17.37 15.69
N ARG A 54 6.50 18.36 15.78
CA ARG A 54 6.73 19.38 14.73
C ARG A 54 7.26 18.81 13.40
N GLN A 55 7.75 17.59 13.42
CA GLN A 55 8.24 16.84 12.26
C GLN A 55 7.14 15.93 11.69
N LEU A 56 5.92 16.00 12.19
CA LEU A 56 4.79 15.23 11.69
C LEU A 56 3.79 16.16 11.01
N ILE A 57 3.16 15.61 9.99
CA ILE A 57 2.06 16.21 9.24
C ILE A 57 0.88 15.26 9.34
N GLY A 58 -0.20 15.77 9.94
CA GLY A 58 -1.47 15.09 10.02
C GLY A 58 -2.40 15.50 8.88
N CYS A 59 -3.20 14.57 8.38
CA CYS A 59 -4.32 14.87 7.48
C CYS A 59 -5.62 14.34 8.07
N GLU A 60 -6.64 15.18 8.19
CA GLU A 60 -7.97 14.78 8.64
C GLU A 60 -9.04 15.26 7.66
N ARG A 61 -9.80 14.31 7.11
CA ARG A 61 -10.84 14.53 6.10
C ARG A 61 -12.21 14.81 6.69
N ASP A 62 -12.48 14.29 7.88
CA ASP A 62 -13.76 14.41 8.55
C ASP A 62 -13.83 15.74 9.31
N VAL A 63 -14.63 16.64 8.75
CA VAL A 63 -14.84 18.00 9.26
C VAL A 63 -15.45 17.98 10.66
N ALA A 64 -16.18 16.93 11.04
CA ALA A 64 -16.81 16.83 12.35
C ALA A 64 -15.77 16.62 13.47
N ILE A 65 -14.72 15.82 13.21
CA ILE A 65 -13.68 15.51 14.20
C ILE A 65 -12.43 16.37 14.05
N LEU A 66 -12.24 17.03 12.90
CA LEU A 66 -11.10 17.91 12.62
C LEU A 66 -10.80 18.92 13.75
N PRO A 67 -11.78 19.63 14.36
CA PRO A 67 -11.49 20.55 15.46
C PRO A 67 -10.87 19.87 16.67
N GLU A 68 -11.31 18.65 16.98
CA GLU A 68 -10.77 17.85 18.07
C GLU A 68 -9.36 17.36 17.77
N VAL A 69 -9.13 16.85 16.56
CA VAL A 69 -7.81 16.44 16.07
C VAL A 69 -6.81 17.60 16.15
N VAL A 70 -7.21 18.80 15.70
CA VAL A 70 -6.36 20.02 15.76
C VAL A 70 -6.04 20.41 17.19
N ARG A 71 -7.05 20.39 18.10
CA ARG A 71 -6.86 20.70 19.51
C ARG A 71 -5.90 19.70 20.19
N ASN A 72 -5.95 18.44 19.79
CA ASN A 72 -5.12 17.36 20.34
C ASN A 72 -3.83 17.11 19.54
N ALA A 73 -3.49 17.97 18.58
CA ALA A 73 -2.37 17.78 17.67
C ALA A 73 -0.99 17.87 18.37
N ARG A 74 -0.90 18.43 19.58
CA ARG A 74 0.33 18.47 20.40
C ARG A 74 1.58 18.95 19.62
N GLY A 75 1.41 19.93 18.74
CA GLY A 75 2.48 20.50 17.90
C GLY A 75 2.64 19.87 16.52
N ILE A 76 1.83 18.88 16.17
CA ILE A 76 1.69 18.36 14.80
C ILE A 76 1.03 19.41 13.92
N ARG A 77 1.51 19.54 12.69
CA ARG A 77 0.82 20.32 11.68
C ARG A 77 -0.32 19.52 11.07
N VAL A 78 -1.56 19.92 11.32
CA VAL A 78 -2.75 19.26 10.77
C VAL A 78 -3.25 20.02 9.54
N ILE A 79 -3.42 19.31 8.43
CA ILE A 79 -4.01 19.81 7.18
C ILE A 79 -5.42 19.21 7.04
N ALA A 80 -6.39 20.07 6.79
CA ALA A 80 -7.76 19.63 6.49
C ALA A 80 -7.82 18.95 5.12
N GLY A 81 -8.44 17.77 5.06
CA GLY A 81 -8.61 16.96 3.86
C GLY A 81 -7.79 15.67 3.87
N ALA A 82 -7.89 14.92 2.76
CA ALA A 82 -7.15 13.69 2.55
C ALA A 82 -5.68 13.96 2.16
N PRO A 83 -4.77 12.96 2.22
CA PRO A 83 -3.37 13.11 1.81
C PRO A 83 -3.18 13.75 0.42
N ALA A 84 -4.08 13.48 -0.53
CA ALA A 84 -4.04 14.11 -1.85
C ALA A 84 -4.18 15.65 -1.81
N ALA A 85 -4.89 16.20 -0.83
CA ALA A 85 -5.05 17.64 -0.62
C ALA A 85 -3.83 18.27 0.07
N ALA A 86 -3.11 17.50 0.91
CA ALA A 86 -1.88 17.96 1.54
C ALA A 86 -0.75 18.14 0.52
N ALA A 87 -0.65 17.25 -0.47
CA ALA A 87 0.44 17.28 -1.45
C ALA A 87 0.70 18.67 -2.09
N PRO A 88 -0.29 19.37 -2.69
CA PRO A 88 -0.04 20.70 -3.27
C PRO A 88 0.39 21.75 -2.24
N ILE A 89 -0.06 21.64 -0.98
CA ILE A 89 0.33 22.56 0.11
C ILE A 89 1.81 22.36 0.45
N LEU A 90 2.23 21.11 0.66
CA LEU A 90 3.61 20.76 1.00
C LEU A 90 4.58 21.12 -0.12
N MET A 91 4.18 20.88 -1.37
CA MET A 91 4.94 21.27 -2.56
C MET A 91 5.11 22.79 -2.66
N ARG A 92 4.02 23.55 -2.50
CA ARG A 92 4.04 25.02 -2.57
C ARG A 92 4.92 25.63 -1.49
N GLU A 93 4.86 25.08 -0.28
CA GLU A 93 5.59 25.59 0.88
C GLU A 93 7.02 25.06 0.98
N ARG A 94 7.44 24.21 0.02
CA ARG A 94 8.79 23.62 -0.03
C ARG A 94 9.17 22.92 1.27
N ILE A 95 8.20 22.22 1.87
CA ILE A 95 8.48 21.32 2.98
C ILE A 95 9.45 20.24 2.47
N ALA A 96 10.36 19.77 3.34
CA ALA A 96 11.26 18.68 2.98
C ALA A 96 10.45 17.43 2.58
N PRO A 97 10.99 16.58 1.69
CA PRO A 97 10.36 15.32 1.35
C PRO A 97 10.06 14.48 2.59
N ILE A 98 8.97 13.73 2.52
CA ILE A 98 8.45 12.97 3.66
C ILE A 98 9.18 11.64 3.71
N ARG A 99 9.66 11.22 4.89
CA ARG A 99 10.42 9.98 5.03
C ARG A 99 9.56 8.74 5.15
N PHE A 100 8.36 8.90 5.72
CA PHE A 100 7.37 7.84 5.82
C PHE A 100 5.93 8.37 5.74
N ALA A 101 5.01 7.55 5.27
CA ALA A 101 3.59 7.83 5.30
C ALA A 101 2.82 6.67 5.96
N ASN A 102 1.94 6.98 6.91
CA ASN A 102 1.04 6.01 7.53
C ASN A 102 -0.43 6.37 7.24
N LEU A 103 -1.01 5.65 6.28
CA LEU A 103 -2.34 5.91 5.75
C LEU A 103 -3.35 4.89 6.32
N ASP A 104 -3.99 5.27 7.42
CA ASP A 104 -4.99 4.44 8.09
C ASP A 104 -6.41 4.75 7.61
N PHE A 105 -6.85 4.10 6.54
CA PHE A 105 -8.17 4.34 5.98
C PHE A 105 -9.21 3.43 6.62
N GLU A 106 -10.16 4.02 7.35
CA GLU A 106 -11.40 3.33 7.73
C GLU A 106 -12.41 3.31 6.56
N GLY A 107 -11.98 2.85 5.38
CA GLY A 107 -12.73 2.93 4.12
C GLY A 107 -12.37 1.86 3.08
N GLY A 108 -13.06 1.88 1.93
CA GLY A 108 -12.80 0.99 0.79
C GLY A 108 -11.46 1.30 0.11
N TYR A 109 -10.85 0.33 -0.57
CA TYR A 109 -9.51 0.53 -1.17
C TYR A 109 -9.51 1.47 -2.38
N GLU A 110 -10.46 1.26 -3.29
CA GLU A 110 -10.54 2.00 -4.55
C GLU A 110 -10.81 3.49 -4.34
N THR A 111 -11.44 3.84 -3.22
CA THR A 111 -11.66 5.23 -2.82
C THR A 111 -10.38 5.95 -2.38
N HIS A 112 -9.27 5.24 -2.16
CA HIS A 112 -8.04 5.78 -1.57
C HIS A 112 -6.79 5.60 -2.43
N VAL A 113 -6.91 5.07 -3.65
CA VAL A 113 -5.81 4.98 -4.61
C VAL A 113 -5.15 6.36 -4.83
N ARG A 114 -5.95 7.41 -4.98
CA ARG A 114 -5.44 8.78 -5.16
C ARG A 114 -4.58 9.25 -3.98
N ASP A 115 -4.94 8.87 -2.76
CA ASP A 115 -4.22 9.23 -1.54
C ASP A 115 -2.92 8.44 -1.40
N ILE A 116 -2.93 7.15 -1.75
CA ILE A 116 -1.72 6.31 -1.81
C ILE A 116 -0.73 6.88 -2.83
N LEU A 117 -1.22 7.21 -4.03
CA LEU A 117 -0.40 7.84 -5.07
C LEU A 117 0.15 9.19 -4.60
N ALA A 118 -0.66 10.01 -3.92
CA ALA A 118 -0.19 11.28 -3.35
C ALA A 118 0.90 11.07 -2.29
N ALA A 119 0.74 10.11 -1.39
CA ALA A 119 1.75 9.78 -0.39
C ALA A 119 3.05 9.31 -1.05
N LEU A 120 2.99 8.46 -2.08
CA LEU A 120 4.15 8.04 -2.85
C LEU A 120 4.89 9.23 -3.49
N ARG A 121 4.18 10.22 -4.03
CA ARG A 121 4.81 11.43 -4.60
C ARG A 121 5.60 12.24 -3.56
N LEU A 122 5.09 12.26 -2.34
CA LEU A 122 5.68 13.00 -1.22
C LEU A 122 6.87 12.29 -0.59
N THR A 123 6.89 10.96 -0.66
CA THR A 123 7.89 10.11 -0.02
C THR A 123 8.98 9.61 -0.95
N ALA A 124 8.69 9.52 -2.25
CA ALA A 124 9.65 9.16 -3.29
C ALA A 124 10.96 9.99 -3.28
N PRO A 125 11.01 11.30 -2.94
CA PRO A 125 12.21 12.11 -3.04
C PRO A 125 13.23 12.01 -1.89
N CYS A 126 12.93 11.34 -0.76
CA CYS A 126 13.81 11.20 0.43
C CYS A 126 15.05 10.29 0.25
N CYS A 127 15.48 10.13 -0.99
CA CYS A 127 16.16 9.00 -1.61
C CYS A 127 17.56 8.61 -1.17
N ASP A 128 18.25 9.46 -0.41
CA ASP A 128 19.57 9.11 0.12
C ASP A 128 19.43 8.04 1.23
N ASP A 129 18.21 7.93 1.79
CA ASP A 129 17.75 6.89 2.69
C ASP A 129 16.57 6.12 2.08
N SER A 130 16.09 5.07 2.78
CA SER A 130 14.85 4.39 2.37
C SER A 130 13.62 5.32 2.41
N SER A 131 12.48 4.86 1.95
CA SER A 131 11.16 5.45 2.23
C SER A 131 10.22 4.35 2.68
N ASP A 132 9.30 4.69 3.58
CA ASP A 132 8.41 3.72 4.22
C ASP A 132 6.95 4.14 4.06
N LEU A 133 6.09 3.20 3.63
CA LEU A 133 4.66 3.43 3.44
C LEU A 133 3.86 2.37 4.18
N ALA A 134 2.98 2.78 5.07
CA ALA A 134 1.92 1.95 5.61
C ALA A 134 0.57 2.34 4.99
N VAL A 135 -0.20 1.34 4.60
CA VAL A 135 -1.58 1.51 4.15
C VAL A 135 -2.45 0.51 4.89
N THR A 136 -3.45 0.99 5.60
CA THR A 136 -4.45 0.16 6.28
C THR A 136 -5.84 0.45 5.69
N SER A 137 -6.64 -0.58 5.43
CA SER A 137 -7.96 -0.45 4.78
C SER A 137 -8.89 -1.66 5.01
N TYR A 138 -10.20 -1.54 4.74
CA TYR A 138 -11.16 -2.64 4.93
C TYR A 138 -10.95 -3.83 3.99
N ALA A 139 -10.65 -5.02 4.48
CA ALA A 139 -10.22 -6.14 3.66
C ALA A 139 -11.28 -6.75 2.69
N ALA A 140 -12.58 -6.43 2.81
CA ALA A 140 -13.64 -7.25 2.18
C ALA A 140 -14.82 -6.54 1.47
N ARG A 141 -14.85 -5.22 1.29
CA ARG A 141 -15.99 -4.57 0.59
C ARG A 141 -15.78 -4.53 -0.93
N GLY A 142 -16.62 -5.26 -1.68
CA GLY A 142 -16.94 -4.92 -3.07
C GLY A 142 -16.15 -5.60 -4.22
N HIS A 143 -15.10 -6.38 -3.96
CA HIS A 143 -14.28 -6.93 -5.07
C HIS A 143 -14.87 -8.21 -5.70
N SER A 144 -14.98 -8.19 -7.03
CA SER A 144 -15.51 -9.29 -7.85
C SER A 144 -14.41 -10.31 -8.22
N LEU A 145 -14.80 -11.55 -8.57
CA LEU A 145 -13.85 -12.56 -9.09
C LEU A 145 -13.17 -12.12 -10.38
N ARG A 146 -13.86 -11.27 -11.14
CA ARG A 146 -13.32 -10.62 -12.33
C ARG A 146 -12.16 -9.70 -11.98
N ASP A 147 -12.25 -8.90 -10.93
CA ASP A 147 -11.16 -8.00 -10.51
C ASP A 147 -9.92 -8.81 -10.12
N GLY A 148 -10.12 -9.92 -9.40
CA GLY A 148 -9.06 -10.89 -9.11
C GLY A 148 -8.38 -11.44 -10.36
N SER A 149 -9.19 -11.90 -11.31
CA SER A 149 -8.72 -12.47 -12.58
C SER A 149 -7.96 -11.41 -13.39
N LEU A 150 -8.44 -10.17 -13.39
CA LEU A 150 -7.77 -9.05 -14.02
C LEU A 150 -6.40 -8.77 -13.38
N HIS A 151 -6.32 -8.66 -12.06
CA HIS A 151 -5.06 -8.41 -11.37
C HIS A 151 -4.05 -9.55 -11.55
N ALA A 152 -4.48 -10.80 -11.39
CA ALA A 152 -3.62 -11.96 -11.64
C ALA A 152 -3.16 -12.04 -13.10
N SER A 153 -4.03 -11.69 -14.06
CA SER A 153 -3.69 -11.63 -15.49
C SER A 153 -2.64 -10.56 -15.82
N LYS A 154 -2.64 -9.42 -15.09
CA LYS A 154 -1.58 -8.40 -15.24
C LYS A 154 -0.21 -8.98 -14.91
N PHE A 155 -0.07 -9.64 -13.75
CA PHE A 155 1.17 -10.33 -13.37
C PHE A 155 1.54 -11.46 -14.32
N ARG A 156 0.57 -12.31 -14.68
CA ARG A 156 0.76 -13.38 -15.66
C ARG A 156 1.26 -12.88 -17.01
N SER A 157 0.80 -11.70 -17.44
CA SER A 157 1.21 -11.10 -18.70
C SER A 157 2.64 -10.58 -18.64
N THR A 158 3.03 -10.00 -17.51
CA THR A 158 4.35 -9.39 -17.33
C THR A 158 5.44 -10.39 -16.98
N LEU A 159 5.17 -11.47 -16.25
CA LEU A 159 6.21 -12.40 -15.78
C LEU A 159 6.48 -13.52 -16.82
N ASP A 160 7.78 -13.83 -17.04
CA ASP A 160 8.24 -14.80 -18.06
C ASP A 160 7.81 -16.24 -17.77
N ASP A 161 7.97 -16.68 -16.51
CA ASP A 161 7.80 -18.07 -16.12
C ASP A 161 6.35 -18.37 -15.73
N HIS A 162 5.65 -19.06 -16.62
CA HIS A 162 4.24 -19.35 -16.45
C HIS A 162 3.98 -20.34 -15.32
N GLU A 163 4.77 -21.40 -15.23
CA GLU A 163 4.59 -22.45 -14.21
C GLU A 163 4.89 -21.89 -12.82
N MET A 164 5.92 -21.05 -12.70
CA MET A 164 6.24 -20.34 -11.47
C MET A 164 5.07 -19.46 -11.02
N VAL A 165 4.51 -18.62 -11.90
CA VAL A 165 3.39 -17.73 -11.56
C VAL A 165 2.17 -18.51 -11.09
N TYR A 166 1.80 -19.58 -11.80
CA TYR A 166 0.66 -20.41 -11.40
C TYR A 166 0.89 -21.08 -10.04
N THR A 167 2.08 -21.64 -9.84
CA THR A 167 2.43 -22.33 -8.58
C THR A 167 2.39 -21.36 -7.41
N GLN A 168 3.01 -20.20 -7.55
CA GLN A 168 3.06 -19.17 -6.51
C GLN A 168 1.69 -18.54 -6.26
N LEU A 169 0.86 -18.34 -7.29
CA LEU A 169 -0.51 -17.88 -7.12
C LEU A 169 -1.34 -18.86 -6.31
N ARG A 170 -1.22 -20.17 -6.56
CA ARG A 170 -1.90 -21.21 -5.77
C ARG A 170 -1.44 -21.22 -4.30
N MET A 171 -0.16 -20.98 -4.05
CA MET A 171 0.37 -20.85 -2.69
C MET A 171 -0.27 -19.64 -1.97
N MET A 172 -0.36 -18.49 -2.67
CA MET A 172 -1.06 -17.32 -2.15
C MET A 172 -2.55 -17.59 -1.91
N GLU A 173 -3.25 -18.23 -2.87
CA GLU A 173 -4.65 -18.65 -2.73
C GLU A 173 -4.88 -19.44 -1.44
N ARG A 174 -4.10 -20.50 -1.23
CA ARG A 174 -4.20 -21.34 -0.03
C ARG A 174 -4.00 -20.54 1.26
N ARG A 175 -3.02 -19.61 1.27
CA ARG A 175 -2.77 -18.75 2.43
C ARG A 175 -3.97 -17.88 2.77
N TYR A 176 -4.62 -17.29 1.76
CA TYR A 176 -5.80 -16.46 1.95
C TYR A 176 -7.08 -17.26 2.22
N GLU A 177 -7.16 -18.51 1.79
CA GLU A 177 -8.22 -19.45 2.21
C GLU A 177 -8.12 -19.74 3.70
N ILE A 178 -6.92 -20.05 4.21
CA ILE A 178 -6.69 -20.23 5.65
C ILE A 178 -7.06 -18.95 6.40
N ALA A 179 -6.61 -17.78 5.94
CA ALA A 179 -6.95 -16.50 6.57
C ALA A 179 -8.47 -16.23 6.57
N ALA A 180 -9.19 -16.60 5.50
CA ALA A 180 -10.63 -16.46 5.44
C ALA A 180 -11.35 -17.32 6.50
N THR A 181 -10.86 -18.53 6.79
CA THR A 181 -11.39 -19.36 7.87
C THR A 181 -11.15 -18.75 9.26
N MET A 182 -10.01 -18.10 9.46
CA MET A 182 -9.68 -17.42 10.72
C MET A 182 -10.49 -16.14 10.93
N LEU A 183 -10.75 -15.40 9.85
CA LEU A 183 -11.63 -14.24 9.90
C LEU A 183 -13.08 -14.66 10.15
N ALA A 184 -13.58 -15.73 9.54
CA ALA A 184 -14.98 -16.16 9.67
C ALA A 184 -16.00 -15.05 9.31
N ASN A 185 -15.65 -14.16 8.38
CA ASN A 185 -16.54 -13.07 7.95
C ASN A 185 -17.65 -13.60 7.02
N PRO A 186 -18.94 -13.57 7.43
CA PRO A 186 -20.04 -14.07 6.61
C PRO A 186 -20.30 -13.23 5.35
N TYR A 187 -19.76 -12.01 5.28
CA TYR A 187 -19.91 -11.10 4.16
C TYR A 187 -18.74 -11.14 3.16
N ALA A 188 -17.64 -11.83 3.49
CA ALA A 188 -16.51 -11.94 2.59
C ALA A 188 -16.83 -12.91 1.45
N ARG A 189 -16.69 -12.44 0.20
CA ARG A 189 -16.74 -13.33 -0.96
C ARG A 189 -15.49 -14.20 -1.00
N PRO A 190 -15.54 -15.42 -1.58
CA PRO A 190 -14.35 -16.22 -1.81
C PRO A 190 -13.24 -15.39 -2.45
N TYR A 191 -12.01 -15.52 -1.98
CA TYR A 191 -10.81 -14.81 -2.46
C TYR A 191 -10.79 -13.29 -2.29
N SER A 192 -11.76 -12.63 -1.62
CA SER A 192 -11.79 -11.16 -1.52
C SER A 192 -10.47 -10.55 -1.01
N HIS A 193 -9.84 -11.21 -0.03
CA HIS A 193 -8.56 -10.81 0.55
C HIS A 193 -7.40 -10.93 -0.44
N LEU A 194 -7.30 -12.07 -1.14
CA LEU A 194 -6.29 -12.27 -2.19
C LEU A 194 -6.46 -11.26 -3.33
N ARG A 195 -7.69 -10.99 -3.76
CA ARG A 195 -7.96 -10.05 -4.86
C ARG A 195 -7.47 -8.64 -4.52
N ARG A 196 -7.67 -8.23 -3.27
CA ARG A 196 -7.21 -6.95 -2.76
C ARG A 196 -5.69 -6.91 -2.66
N GLU A 197 -5.06 -8.00 -2.24
CA GLU A 197 -3.60 -8.15 -2.25
C GLU A 197 -3.04 -7.94 -3.67
N LEU A 198 -3.57 -8.69 -4.65
CA LEU A 198 -3.15 -8.57 -6.05
C LEU A 198 -3.40 -7.17 -6.62
N GLY A 199 -4.50 -6.53 -6.21
CA GLY A 199 -4.77 -5.13 -6.51
C GLY A 199 -3.68 -4.22 -5.95
N PHE A 200 -3.42 -4.30 -4.65
CA PHE A 200 -2.41 -3.51 -3.97
C PHE A 200 -1.02 -3.70 -4.59
N MET A 201 -0.63 -4.93 -4.87
CA MET A 201 0.61 -5.26 -5.58
C MET A 201 0.71 -4.55 -6.92
N TRP A 202 -0.35 -4.58 -7.73
CA TRP A 202 -0.35 -3.89 -9.01
C TRP A 202 -0.18 -2.37 -8.85
N TRP A 203 -0.86 -1.78 -7.85
CA TRP A 203 -0.71 -0.36 -7.56
C TRP A 203 0.67 0.00 -7.04
N MET A 204 1.35 -0.88 -6.30
CA MET A 204 2.76 -0.68 -5.96
C MET A 204 3.64 -0.64 -7.20
N VAL A 205 3.44 -1.55 -8.15
CA VAL A 205 4.18 -1.58 -9.43
C VAL A 205 3.94 -0.28 -10.21
N MET A 206 2.69 0.16 -10.36
CA MET A 206 2.37 1.42 -11.04
C MET A 206 2.90 2.64 -10.29
N GLY A 207 2.75 2.63 -8.97
CA GLY A 207 3.12 3.71 -8.06
C GLY A 207 4.63 3.99 -8.07
N LEU A 208 5.43 2.93 -7.95
CA LEU A 208 6.89 3.03 -7.95
C LEU A 208 7.45 3.12 -9.38
N GLY A 209 6.79 2.49 -10.33
CA GLY A 209 7.24 2.38 -11.71
C GLY A 209 7.06 3.64 -12.53
N LEU A 210 5.93 4.31 -12.36
CA LEU A 210 5.56 5.48 -13.16
C LEU A 210 5.92 6.81 -12.47
N MET A 211 6.54 6.74 -11.29
CA MET A 211 7.03 7.93 -10.61
C MET A 211 8.27 8.46 -11.32
N ASP A 212 8.16 9.66 -11.86
CA ASP A 212 9.28 10.47 -12.31
C ASP A 212 9.72 11.40 -11.17
N ILE A 213 10.94 11.22 -10.71
CA ILE A 213 11.56 12.02 -9.64
C ILE A 213 12.61 12.91 -10.30
N GLY A 214 12.13 14.00 -10.91
CA GLY A 214 12.98 15.05 -11.45
C GLY A 214 13.87 15.70 -10.37
N ARG A 215 14.66 16.71 -10.76
CA ARG A 215 15.59 17.41 -9.84
C ARG A 215 14.92 18.33 -8.81
N HIS A 216 13.60 18.51 -8.85
CA HIS A 216 12.89 19.59 -8.13
C HIS A 216 12.03 19.13 -6.93
N GLY A 217 12.39 18.00 -6.30
CA GLY A 217 12.02 17.74 -4.91
C GLY A 217 10.75 16.93 -4.66
N TYR A 218 9.83 16.76 -5.63
CA TYR A 218 8.63 15.91 -5.48
C TYR A 218 8.35 15.09 -6.74
N GLY A 219 7.82 13.88 -6.57
CA GLY A 219 7.54 12.97 -7.68
C GLY A 219 6.30 13.37 -8.50
N ALA A 220 6.35 13.07 -9.80
CA ALA A 220 5.23 13.20 -10.74
C ALA A 220 4.91 11.86 -11.38
N PHE A 221 3.63 11.54 -11.58
CA PHE A 221 3.25 10.31 -12.29
C PHE A 221 3.25 10.52 -13.80
N ASP A 222 3.88 9.61 -14.53
CA ASP A 222 3.79 9.55 -15.99
C ASP A 222 2.45 8.96 -16.44
N THR A 223 1.42 9.80 -16.37
CA THR A 223 0.05 9.45 -16.78
C THR A 223 -0.07 9.25 -18.29
N LYS A 224 0.84 9.83 -19.08
CA LYS A 224 0.88 9.65 -20.54
C LYS A 224 1.33 8.24 -20.89
N PHE A 225 2.39 7.75 -20.23
CA PHE A 225 2.83 6.37 -20.43
C PHE A 225 1.76 5.37 -19.96
N LEU A 226 1.14 5.62 -18.80
CA LEU A 226 0.02 4.80 -18.30
C LEU A 226 -1.08 4.68 -19.35
N SER A 227 -1.61 5.81 -19.84
CA SER A 227 -2.75 5.80 -20.76
C SER A 227 -2.40 5.30 -22.16
N ALA A 228 -1.20 5.59 -22.67
CA ALA A 228 -0.82 5.24 -24.03
C ALA A 228 -0.27 3.81 -24.17
N ARG A 229 0.39 3.27 -23.13
CA ARG A 229 1.14 2.00 -23.23
C ARG A 229 0.63 0.90 -22.31
N ILE A 230 0.22 1.24 -21.08
CA ILE A 230 -0.22 0.23 -20.09
C ILE A 230 -1.73 -0.03 -20.19
N SER A 231 -2.56 1.01 -20.18
CA SER A 231 -4.02 0.89 -20.23
C SER A 231 -4.53 0.03 -21.40
N PRO A 232 -4.03 0.17 -22.65
CA PRO A 232 -4.50 -0.67 -23.75
C PRO A 232 -4.29 -2.17 -23.52
N GLY A 233 -3.19 -2.55 -22.86
CA GLY A 233 -2.93 -3.94 -22.49
C GLY A 233 -3.88 -4.44 -21.39
N ILE A 234 -4.21 -3.59 -20.42
CA ILE A 234 -5.19 -3.91 -19.38
C ILE A 234 -6.59 -4.08 -20.01
N ASP A 235 -7.00 -3.18 -20.90
CA ASP A 235 -8.29 -3.22 -21.58
C ASP A 235 -8.43 -4.50 -22.43
N ALA A 236 -7.34 -4.91 -23.11
CA ALA A 236 -7.30 -6.15 -23.87
C ALA A 236 -7.41 -7.42 -23.00
N ILE A 237 -6.90 -7.39 -21.76
CA ILE A 237 -7.13 -8.45 -20.77
C ILE A 237 -8.61 -8.47 -20.39
N GLU A 238 -9.20 -7.33 -20.04
CA GLU A 238 -10.60 -7.24 -19.65
C GLU A 238 -11.55 -7.73 -20.74
N LEU A 239 -11.31 -7.34 -22.00
CA LEU A 239 -12.10 -7.77 -23.14
C LEU A 239 -12.11 -9.31 -23.28
N ARG A 240 -10.94 -9.95 -23.13
CA ARG A 240 -10.83 -11.41 -23.20
C ARG A 240 -11.43 -12.12 -21.99
N LEU A 241 -11.36 -11.52 -20.80
CA LEU A 241 -12.04 -12.07 -19.63
C LEU A 241 -13.57 -12.06 -19.83
N ASN A 242 -14.12 -11.04 -20.49
CA ASN A 242 -15.56 -10.95 -20.81
C ASN A 242 -16.01 -11.99 -21.85
N GLY A 243 -15.16 -12.33 -22.82
CA GLY A 243 -15.48 -13.31 -23.87
C GLY A 243 -15.63 -14.76 -23.39
N ASN A 244 -15.13 -15.08 -22.18
CA ASN A 244 -15.01 -16.46 -21.70
C ASN A 244 -16.13 -16.91 -20.71
N GLY A 245 -17.22 -16.15 -20.55
CA GLY A 245 -18.33 -16.47 -19.63
C GLY A 245 -17.98 -16.34 -18.13
N HIS A 246 -18.89 -16.69 -17.21
CA HIS A 246 -18.62 -16.67 -15.76
C HIS A 246 -18.16 -18.05 -15.27
N GLY A 247 -17.00 -18.12 -14.60
CA GLY A 247 -16.49 -19.35 -13.96
C GLY A 247 -16.32 -19.15 -12.46
N GLU A 248 -16.12 -20.25 -11.72
CA GLU A 248 -16.04 -20.24 -10.25
C GLU A 248 -14.64 -19.90 -9.70
N GLY A 249 -13.60 -19.91 -10.54
CA GLY A 249 -12.19 -19.68 -10.14
C GLY A 249 -11.51 -18.49 -10.84
N LEU A 250 -10.30 -18.17 -10.39
CA LEU A 250 -9.45 -17.16 -11.05
C LEU A 250 -9.04 -17.62 -12.44
N ARG A 251 -9.17 -16.73 -13.42
CA ARG A 251 -8.80 -16.98 -14.81
C ARG A 251 -7.63 -16.10 -15.20
N LEU A 252 -6.62 -16.70 -15.82
CA LEU A 252 -5.45 -15.97 -16.26
C LEU A 252 -5.45 -15.84 -17.78
N VAL A 253 -5.32 -14.61 -18.25
CA VAL A 253 -5.13 -14.25 -19.66
C VAL A 253 -3.74 -13.64 -19.82
N ARG A 254 -3.06 -13.95 -20.93
CA ARG A 254 -1.77 -13.37 -21.29
C ARG A 254 -1.95 -12.25 -22.31
N GLU A 255 -1.35 -11.09 -22.05
CA GLU A 255 -1.26 -9.95 -22.97
C GLU A 255 0.20 -9.61 -23.29
N PRO A 256 0.72 -10.03 -24.47
CA PRO A 256 2.08 -9.72 -24.89
C PRO A 256 2.39 -8.22 -24.98
N MET A 257 1.43 -7.39 -25.40
CA MET A 257 1.63 -5.94 -25.52
C MET A 257 1.90 -5.28 -24.17
N LEU A 258 1.25 -5.78 -23.10
CA LEU A 258 1.52 -5.34 -21.75
C LEU A 258 2.94 -5.71 -21.32
N ALA A 259 3.41 -6.91 -21.66
CA ALA A 259 4.79 -7.32 -21.37
C ALA A 259 5.81 -6.38 -22.02
N MET A 260 5.65 -6.11 -23.33
CA MET A 260 6.53 -5.20 -24.07
C MET A 260 6.53 -3.79 -23.47
N ALA A 261 5.36 -3.25 -23.15
CA ALA A 261 5.26 -1.94 -22.51
C ALA A 261 6.00 -1.92 -21.15
N MET A 262 5.94 -2.99 -20.37
CA MET A 262 6.64 -3.08 -19.08
C MET A 262 8.17 -3.17 -19.23
N GLU A 263 8.69 -3.60 -20.38
CA GLU A 263 10.14 -3.64 -20.64
C GLU A 263 10.70 -2.27 -21.06
N GLU A 264 9.93 -1.48 -21.80
CA GLU A 264 10.38 -0.20 -22.36
C GLU A 264 10.61 0.91 -21.33
N ARG A 265 9.99 0.80 -20.16
CA ARG A 265 10.08 1.81 -19.11
C ARG A 265 10.95 1.31 -17.97
N THR A 266 11.90 2.15 -17.57
CA THR A 266 12.72 1.91 -16.38
C THR A 266 12.16 2.64 -15.17
N THR A 267 12.48 2.11 -13.99
CA THR A 267 12.20 2.76 -12.71
C THR A 267 13.49 3.09 -11.97
N ILE A 268 13.40 4.08 -11.10
CA ILE A 268 14.44 4.47 -10.15
C ILE A 268 14.04 4.18 -8.71
N LEU A 269 12.86 3.60 -8.47
CA LEU A 269 12.39 3.22 -7.14
C LEU A 269 12.34 1.69 -7.03
N TRP A 270 12.97 1.16 -5.98
CA TRP A 270 13.12 -0.27 -5.80
C TRP A 270 12.57 -0.73 -4.44
N PRO A 271 11.54 -1.59 -4.40
CA PRO A 271 11.01 -2.11 -3.14
C PRO A 271 11.94 -3.18 -2.55
N THR A 272 12.20 -3.08 -1.25
CA THR A 272 13.17 -3.91 -0.52
C THR A 272 12.56 -4.72 0.61
N ALA A 273 11.42 -4.29 1.17
CA ALA A 273 10.71 -5.06 2.17
C ALA A 273 9.19 -4.86 2.06
N PHE A 274 8.47 -5.91 2.41
CA PHE A 274 7.02 -5.94 2.42
C PHE A 274 6.53 -6.69 3.67
N ARG A 275 5.44 -6.22 4.27
CA ARG A 275 4.72 -6.92 5.34
C ARG A 275 3.23 -6.76 5.09
N HIS A 276 2.46 -7.80 5.33
CA HIS A 276 1.01 -7.73 5.27
C HIS A 276 0.34 -8.38 6.49
N ILE A 277 -0.68 -7.69 7.00
CA ILE A 277 -1.36 -8.04 8.25
C ILE A 277 -2.87 -8.00 8.03
N LEU A 278 -3.58 -8.98 8.58
CA LEU A 278 -5.04 -9.02 8.66
C LEU A 278 -5.48 -8.95 10.12
N TYR A 279 -6.53 -8.19 10.40
CA TYR A 279 -7.06 -8.04 11.75
C TYR A 279 -8.52 -7.56 11.72
N TYR A 280 -9.18 -7.49 12.87
CA TYR A 280 -10.51 -6.91 13.01
C TYR A 280 -10.49 -5.47 13.53
N SER A 281 -11.21 -4.57 12.86
CA SER A 281 -11.48 -3.23 13.39
C SER A 281 -12.30 -3.33 14.69
N PRO A 282 -12.38 -2.24 15.50
CA PRO A 282 -13.26 -2.22 16.67
C PRO A 282 -14.72 -2.51 16.32
N SER A 283 -15.15 -2.11 15.11
CA SER A 283 -16.49 -2.34 14.58
C SER A 283 -16.70 -3.75 13.99
N GLY A 284 -15.76 -4.67 14.18
CA GLY A 284 -15.85 -6.05 13.69
C GLY A 284 -15.73 -6.18 12.17
N GLN A 285 -15.19 -5.16 11.49
CA GLN A 285 -14.92 -5.25 10.06
C GLN A 285 -13.51 -5.79 9.84
N PRO A 286 -13.29 -6.71 8.88
CA PRO A 286 -11.95 -7.19 8.58
C PRO A 286 -11.14 -6.06 7.94
N MET A 287 -9.90 -5.92 8.38
CA MET A 287 -8.93 -4.92 7.95
C MET A 287 -7.70 -5.60 7.39
N GLN A 288 -7.03 -4.93 6.47
CA GLN A 288 -5.76 -5.33 5.89
C GLN A 288 -4.80 -4.16 5.95
N ALA A 289 -3.60 -4.41 6.45
CA ALA A 289 -2.51 -3.45 6.51
C ALA A 289 -1.33 -3.96 5.68
N TRP A 290 -0.74 -3.08 4.88
CA TRP A 290 0.46 -3.31 4.09
C TRP A 290 1.54 -2.34 4.50
N PHE A 291 2.74 -2.84 4.77
CA PHE A 291 3.93 -2.01 4.99
C PHE A 291 4.92 -2.27 3.88
N LEU A 292 5.41 -1.20 3.28
CA LEU A 292 6.31 -1.21 2.13
C LEU A 292 7.54 -0.35 2.44
N LYS A 293 8.72 -0.90 2.21
CA LYS A 293 10.00 -0.17 2.23
C LYS A 293 10.59 -0.17 0.83
N TYR A 294 11.06 0.98 0.37
CA TYR A 294 11.65 1.12 -0.96
C TYR A 294 12.71 2.21 -1.00
N TRP A 295 13.69 2.07 -1.89
CA TRP A 295 14.84 2.97 -2.01
C TRP A 295 14.87 3.59 -3.39
N ARG A 296 15.60 4.69 -3.55
CA ARG A 296 16.02 5.12 -4.88
C ARG A 296 17.28 4.36 -5.28
N ILE A 297 17.30 3.93 -6.52
CA ILE A 297 18.44 3.27 -7.15
C ILE A 297 19.07 4.21 -8.18
N GLU A 298 20.38 4.36 -8.12
CA GLU A 298 21.11 5.16 -9.09
C GLU A 298 21.18 4.46 -10.45
N GLY A 299 21.07 5.23 -11.54
CA GLY A 299 21.34 4.76 -12.90
C GLY A 299 20.22 3.96 -13.58
N GLY A 300 19.00 3.92 -13.04
CA GLY A 300 17.77 3.53 -13.77
C GLY A 300 17.86 2.21 -14.55
N ARG A 301 18.42 1.16 -13.94
CA ARG A 301 18.78 -0.09 -14.63
C ARG A 301 17.67 -1.13 -14.71
N TYR A 302 16.59 -0.97 -13.95
CA TYR A 302 15.53 -1.97 -13.86
C TYR A 302 14.30 -1.52 -14.63
N SER A 303 13.75 -2.43 -15.42
CA SER A 303 12.49 -2.21 -16.13
C SER A 303 11.30 -2.29 -15.18
N LEU A 304 10.12 -1.82 -15.61
CA LEU A 304 8.86 -2.07 -14.87
C LEU A 304 8.58 -3.56 -14.75
N ARG A 305 9.05 -4.35 -15.70
CA ARG A 305 8.99 -5.81 -15.66
C ARG A 305 9.78 -6.38 -14.50
N ASP A 306 11.00 -5.88 -14.28
CA ASP A 306 11.83 -6.28 -13.12
C ASP A 306 11.19 -5.84 -11.80
N LEU A 307 10.64 -4.62 -11.75
CA LEU A 307 9.87 -4.15 -10.61
C LEU A 307 8.65 -5.05 -10.31
N CYS A 308 7.93 -5.48 -11.36
CA CYS A 308 6.79 -6.39 -11.24
C CYS A 308 7.24 -7.74 -10.63
N ARG A 309 8.37 -8.29 -11.10
CA ARG A 309 8.97 -9.50 -10.55
C ARG A 309 9.36 -9.32 -9.08
N GLN A 310 10.01 -8.21 -8.73
CA GLN A 310 10.41 -7.91 -7.35
C GLN A 310 9.20 -7.80 -6.41
N VAL A 311 8.15 -7.09 -6.80
CA VAL A 311 6.93 -6.96 -5.99
C VAL A 311 6.26 -8.32 -5.80
N TRP A 312 6.20 -9.13 -6.87
CA TRP A 312 5.65 -10.48 -6.80
C TRP A 312 6.46 -11.39 -5.86
N ASP A 313 7.78 -11.41 -6.01
CA ASP A 313 8.67 -12.21 -5.16
C ASP A 313 8.59 -11.80 -3.69
N LEU A 314 8.52 -10.50 -3.39
CA LEU A 314 8.32 -10.00 -2.04
C LEU A 314 6.99 -10.48 -1.46
N ALA A 315 5.88 -10.34 -2.20
CA ALA A 315 4.55 -10.73 -1.72
C ALA A 315 4.42 -12.25 -1.49
N VAL A 316 4.98 -13.07 -2.39
CA VAL A 316 4.95 -14.54 -2.29
C VAL A 316 5.78 -15.03 -1.10
N ARG A 317 6.94 -14.42 -0.83
CA ARG A 317 7.84 -14.83 0.26
C ARG A 317 7.44 -14.28 1.62
N THR A 318 6.82 -13.10 1.66
CA THR A 318 6.36 -12.48 2.91
C THR A 318 5.21 -13.30 3.48
N PRO A 319 5.24 -13.72 4.76
CA PRO A 319 4.14 -14.46 5.36
C PRO A 319 2.99 -13.54 5.74
N LEU A 320 1.77 -14.08 5.73
CA LEU A 320 0.56 -13.35 6.13
C LEU A 320 0.37 -13.46 7.63
N THR A 321 0.33 -12.33 8.33
CA THR A 321 0.06 -12.34 9.77
C THR A 321 -1.41 -12.02 10.02
N PHE A 322 -2.10 -12.86 10.76
CA PHE A 322 -3.42 -12.57 11.32
C PHE A 322 -3.29 -12.18 12.79
N ILE A 323 -3.93 -11.09 13.20
CA ILE A 323 -3.99 -10.67 14.60
C ILE A 323 -5.42 -10.92 15.11
N SER A 324 -5.53 -11.82 16.09
CA SER A 324 -6.81 -12.17 16.72
C SER A 324 -7.33 -11.05 17.63
N ALA A 325 -8.58 -11.18 18.08
CA ALA A 325 -9.28 -10.18 18.90
C ALA A 325 -8.57 -9.86 20.24
N ASP A 326 -7.83 -10.82 20.79
CA ASP A 326 -7.02 -10.68 22.01
C ASP A 326 -5.60 -10.14 21.73
N GLY A 327 -5.26 -9.87 20.47
CA GLY A 327 -3.95 -9.35 20.08
C GLY A 327 -2.87 -10.42 19.91
N MET A 328 -3.23 -11.69 19.76
CA MET A 328 -2.26 -12.75 19.46
C MET A 328 -1.96 -12.82 17.96
N ASP A 329 -0.69 -12.99 17.64
CA ASP A 329 -0.21 -13.05 16.25
C ASP A 329 -0.20 -14.51 15.76
N VAL A 330 -0.84 -14.76 14.62
CA VAL A 330 -0.84 -16.05 13.92
C VAL A 330 -0.21 -15.85 12.54
N THR A 331 0.98 -16.41 12.35
CA THR A 331 1.68 -16.35 11.06
C THR A 331 1.23 -17.51 10.15
N ILE A 332 0.68 -17.16 8.99
CA ILE A 332 0.24 -18.08 7.95
C ILE A 332 1.31 -18.11 6.85
N ASN A 333 2.01 -19.24 6.76
CA ASN A 333 3.03 -19.49 5.73
C ASN A 333 2.43 -20.19 4.50
N ASN A 334 3.28 -20.47 3.50
CA ASN A 334 2.92 -21.18 2.27
C ASN A 334 2.64 -22.67 2.48
#